data_AF-N9L225-F1
#
_entry.id   AF-N9L225-F1
#
_cell.length_a   1.000
_cell.length_b   1.000
_cell.length_c   1.000
_cell.angle_alpha   90.00
_cell.angle_beta   90.00
_cell.angle_gamma   90.00
#
_symmetry.space_group_name_H-M   'P 1'
#
loop_
_entity.id
_entity.type
_entity.pdbx_description
1 polymer ?
#
loop_
_entity_poly.entity_id
_entity_poly.type
_entity_poly.pdbx_seq_one_letter_code
_entity_poly.pdbx_strand_id
1 'polypeptide(L)'
;MQLKLWMGLSVLALAGCDQLGQKAMDAIPNPSPQQEQVAQAAYDNLRDGEFEQFLNHLEPELKSHFQDNQKVMKRFAKVIPKDEYKSRTLMTKSIETGSNQPGQYKISYEYAYPKNLVQYDVSFDQPGGSSKIRNLNIQVFGE
;
A
#
# COMPACT_ATOMS: atom_id res chain seq x y z
N MET A 1 55.80 -1.76 -27.61
CA MET A 1 55.40 -0.47 -27.00
C MET A 1 54.48 0.22 -28.00
N GLN A 2 53.23 0.60 -27.75
CA GLN A 2 52.44 0.89 -26.55
C GLN A 2 50.98 0.47 -26.82
N LEU A 3 50.32 -0.16 -25.84
CA LEU A 3 48.91 -0.53 -25.88
C LEU A 3 48.09 0.68 -25.38
N LYS A 4 47.29 1.33 -26.24
CA LYS A 4 46.39 2.43 -25.82
C LYS A 4 44.99 1.88 -25.51
N LEU A 5 44.77 1.57 -24.24
CA LEU A 5 43.47 1.22 -23.67
C LEU A 5 42.62 2.51 -23.56
N TRP A 6 41.52 2.59 -24.32
CA TRP A 6 40.49 3.61 -24.09
C TRP A 6 39.43 3.00 -23.16
N MET A 7 39.52 3.31 -21.88
CA MET A 7 38.41 3.09 -20.94
C MET A 7 37.37 4.17 -21.19
N GLY A 8 36.32 3.83 -21.93
CA GLY A 8 35.10 4.63 -21.94
C GLY A 8 34.34 4.40 -20.65
N LEU A 9 34.37 5.36 -19.73
CA LEU A 9 33.49 5.40 -18.56
C LEU A 9 32.04 5.50 -19.05
N SER A 10 31.28 4.42 -18.89
CA SER A 10 29.82 4.48 -18.91
C SER A 10 29.35 5.13 -17.61
N VAL A 11 29.25 6.45 -17.59
CA VAL A 11 28.44 7.16 -16.59
C VAL A 11 26.98 6.89 -16.96
N LEU A 12 26.44 5.78 -16.45
CA LEU A 12 25.00 5.54 -16.48
C LEU A 12 24.35 6.54 -15.52
N ALA A 13 23.82 7.61 -16.09
CA ALA A 13 23.04 8.62 -15.39
C ALA A 13 21.83 7.97 -14.71
N LEU A 14 21.74 8.12 -13.39
CA LEU A 14 20.65 7.63 -12.52
C LEU A 14 19.29 8.32 -12.76
N ALA A 15 19.16 9.17 -13.78
CA ALA A 15 17.91 9.89 -14.12
C ALA A 15 16.85 9.01 -14.81
N GLY A 16 17.19 7.77 -15.19
CA GLY A 16 16.26 6.85 -15.85
C GLY A 16 15.31 6.10 -14.91
N CYS A 17 15.61 6.02 -13.60
CA CYS A 17 14.81 5.23 -12.66
C CYS A 17 13.45 5.88 -12.36
N ASP A 18 13.39 7.21 -12.19
CA ASP A 18 12.15 7.89 -11.80
C ASP A 18 11.10 7.89 -12.92
N GLN A 19 11.53 8.11 -14.17
CA GLN A 19 10.62 8.09 -15.32
C GLN A 19 10.12 6.67 -15.66
N LEU A 20 10.96 5.65 -15.48
CA LEU A 20 10.55 4.26 -15.68
C LEU A 20 9.58 3.80 -14.60
N GLY A 21 9.84 4.16 -13.33
CA GLY A 21 8.94 3.89 -12.21
C GLY A 21 7.57 4.56 -12.39
N GLN A 22 7.56 5.84 -12.77
CA GLN A 22 6.31 6.58 -12.97
C GLN A 22 5.50 6.04 -14.16
N LYS A 23 6.15 5.71 -15.29
CA LYS A 23 5.47 5.06 -16.43
C LYS A 23 4.89 3.69 -16.07
N ALA A 24 5.59 2.89 -15.27
CA ALA A 24 5.08 1.61 -14.81
C ALA A 24 3.87 1.78 -13.89
N MET A 25 3.88 2.82 -13.04
CA MET A 25 2.74 3.17 -12.20
C MET A 25 1.54 3.70 -12.98
N ASP A 26 1.76 4.51 -14.01
CA ASP A 26 0.69 5.07 -14.85
C ASP A 26 0.04 4.01 -15.73
N ALA A 27 0.77 2.94 -16.07
CA ALA A 27 0.24 1.81 -16.84
C ALA A 27 -0.76 0.95 -16.04
N ILE A 28 -0.73 1.00 -14.72
CA ILE A 28 -1.66 0.28 -13.86
C ILE A 28 -2.84 1.22 -13.54
N PRO A 29 -4.11 0.83 -13.78
CA PRO A 29 -5.24 1.68 -13.47
C PRO A 29 -5.27 2.08 -11.99
N ASN A 30 -5.75 3.29 -11.70
CA ASN A 30 -6.05 3.68 -10.32
C ASN A 30 -7.14 2.78 -9.72
N PRO A 31 -7.21 2.67 -8.38
CA PRO A 31 -8.36 2.03 -7.74
C PRO A 31 -9.67 2.69 -8.16
N SER A 32 -10.76 1.91 -8.18
CA SER A 32 -12.09 2.50 -8.39
C SER A 32 -12.47 3.39 -7.21
N PRO A 33 -13.41 4.34 -7.37
CA PRO A 33 -13.89 5.16 -6.27
C PRO A 33 -14.36 4.33 -5.06
N GLN A 34 -14.99 3.18 -5.31
CA GLN A 34 -15.43 2.27 -4.24
C GLN A 34 -14.25 1.61 -3.52
N GLN A 35 -13.19 1.22 -4.25
CA GLN A 35 -11.96 0.69 -3.65
C GLN A 35 -11.24 1.75 -2.82
N GLU A 36 -11.15 2.99 -3.30
CA GLU A 36 -10.57 4.11 -2.56
C GLU A 36 -11.34 4.42 -1.27
N GLN A 37 -12.67 4.44 -1.36
CA GLN A 37 -13.56 4.68 -0.22
C GLN A 37 -13.46 3.56 0.82
N VAL A 38 -13.47 2.29 0.40
CA VAL A 38 -13.34 1.17 1.33
C VAL A 38 -11.94 1.14 1.96
N ALA A 39 -10.87 1.42 1.20
CA ALA A 39 -9.54 1.55 1.77
C ALA A 39 -9.48 2.63 2.86
N GLN A 40 -10.09 3.81 2.60
CA GLN A 40 -10.18 4.89 3.59
C GLN A 40 -10.98 4.47 4.82
N ALA A 41 -12.20 3.96 4.62
CA ALA A 41 -13.07 3.59 5.72
C ALA A 41 -12.47 2.47 6.58
N ALA A 42 -11.78 1.49 5.97
CA ALA A 42 -11.06 0.47 6.72
C ALA A 42 -9.90 1.06 7.54
N TYR A 43 -9.15 2.01 6.98
CA TYR A 43 -8.08 2.69 7.70
C TYR A 43 -8.64 3.48 8.90
N ASP A 44 -9.67 4.29 8.69
CA ASP A 44 -10.30 5.11 9.73
C ASP A 44 -10.92 4.25 10.83
N ASN A 45 -11.71 3.23 10.46
CA ASN A 45 -12.30 2.30 11.43
C ASN A 45 -11.22 1.60 12.27
N LEU A 46 -10.10 1.21 11.65
CA LEU A 46 -8.99 0.59 12.37
C LEU A 46 -8.26 1.58 13.28
N ARG A 47 -8.06 2.83 12.81
CA ARG A 47 -7.51 3.93 13.61
C ARG A 47 -8.40 4.23 14.80
N ASP A 48 -9.71 4.28 14.64
CA ASP A 48 -10.64 4.68 15.70
C ASP A 48 -11.05 3.53 16.62
N GLY A 49 -10.61 2.30 16.30
CA GLY A 49 -10.91 1.11 17.10
C GLY A 49 -12.31 0.53 16.83
N GLU A 50 -12.95 0.95 15.74
CA GLU A 50 -14.22 0.43 15.23
C GLU A 50 -14.02 -0.93 14.52
N PHE A 51 -13.58 -1.93 15.29
CA PHE A 51 -13.13 -3.21 14.73
C PHE A 51 -14.23 -3.98 14.00
N GLU A 52 -15.49 -3.90 14.45
CA GLU A 52 -16.60 -4.57 13.76
C GLU A 52 -16.86 -3.97 12.38
N GLN A 53 -16.84 -2.64 12.28
CA GLN A 53 -16.98 -1.89 11.04
C GLN A 53 -15.78 -2.13 10.13
N PHE A 54 -14.56 -2.17 10.68
CA PHE A 54 -13.35 -2.55 9.95
C PHE A 54 -13.47 -3.95 9.31
N LEU A 55 -13.91 -4.95 10.08
CA LEU A 55 -14.05 -6.34 9.60
C LEU A 55 -15.08 -6.47 8.48
N ASN A 56 -16.03 -5.53 8.34
CA ASN A 56 -17.01 -5.55 7.25
C ASN A 56 -16.41 -5.16 5.90
N HIS A 57 -15.22 -4.57 5.85
CA HIS A 57 -14.53 -4.18 4.62
C HIS A 57 -13.68 -5.29 4.01
N LEU A 58 -13.47 -6.39 4.74
CA LEU A 58 -12.50 -7.42 4.39
C LEU A 58 -13.13 -8.59 3.63
N GLU A 59 -12.34 -9.26 2.81
CA GLU A 59 -12.68 -10.58 2.29
C GLU A 59 -12.79 -11.61 3.45
N PRO A 60 -13.56 -12.71 3.28
CA PRO A 60 -13.82 -13.66 4.35
C PRO A 60 -12.57 -14.25 5.00
N GLU A 61 -11.53 -14.56 4.22
CA GLU A 61 -10.29 -15.14 4.73
C GLU A 61 -9.53 -14.17 5.64
N LEU A 62 -9.35 -12.91 5.19
CA LEU A 62 -8.71 -11.87 6.00
C LEU A 62 -9.55 -11.50 7.23
N LYS A 63 -10.87 -11.48 7.09
CA LYS A 63 -11.81 -11.28 8.20
C LYS A 63 -11.60 -12.36 9.28
N SER A 64 -11.58 -13.64 8.89
CA SER A 64 -11.35 -14.75 9.81
C SER A 64 -10.00 -14.61 10.50
N HIS A 65 -8.94 -14.30 9.74
CA HIS A 65 -7.60 -14.11 10.29
C HIS A 65 -7.59 -13.06 11.42
N PHE A 66 -8.23 -11.90 11.22
CA PHE A 66 -8.27 -10.87 12.26
C PHE A 66 -9.22 -11.21 13.42
N GLN A 67 -10.33 -11.91 13.17
CA GLN A 67 -11.21 -12.39 14.22
C GLN A 67 -10.48 -13.37 15.16
N ASP A 68 -9.66 -14.25 14.61
CA ASP A 68 -8.82 -15.18 15.37
C ASP A 68 -7.63 -14.49 16.05
N ASN A 69 -7.18 -13.35 15.50
CA ASN A 69 -5.99 -12.63 15.93
C ASN A 69 -6.28 -11.17 16.32
N GLN A 70 -7.29 -10.92 17.16
CA GLN A 70 -7.70 -9.55 17.54
C GLN A 70 -6.59 -8.67 18.11
N LYS A 71 -5.55 -9.28 18.70
CA LYS A 71 -4.37 -8.55 19.20
C LYS A 71 -3.64 -7.78 18.09
N VAL A 72 -3.68 -8.28 16.85
CA VAL A 72 -3.06 -7.63 15.69
C VAL A 72 -3.81 -6.36 15.33
N MET A 73 -5.15 -6.39 15.25
CA MET A 73 -5.96 -5.17 15.03
C MET A 73 -5.72 -4.12 16.11
N LYS A 74 -5.71 -4.53 17.38
CA LYS A 74 -5.44 -3.63 18.51
C LYS A 74 -4.03 -3.04 18.45
N ARG A 75 -3.03 -3.80 17.97
CA ARG A 75 -1.67 -3.31 17.77
C ARG A 75 -1.65 -2.25 16.68
N PHE A 76 -2.31 -2.48 15.54
CA PHE A 76 -2.42 -1.46 14.48
C PHE A 76 -3.11 -0.19 14.99
N ALA A 77 -4.29 -0.32 15.61
CA ALA A 77 -5.01 0.82 16.19
C ALA A 77 -4.18 1.62 17.19
N LYS A 78 -3.29 0.97 17.93
CA LYS A 78 -2.40 1.62 18.90
C LYS A 78 -1.25 2.39 18.24
N VAL A 79 -0.70 1.91 17.13
CA VAL A 79 0.45 2.55 16.47
C VAL A 79 0.04 3.66 15.51
N ILE A 80 -1.18 3.63 14.96
CA ILE A 80 -1.66 4.71 14.09
C ILE A 80 -1.85 5.99 14.93
N PRO A 81 -1.26 7.13 14.55
CA PRO A 81 -1.43 8.39 15.26
C PRO A 81 -2.91 8.84 15.35
N LYS A 82 -3.25 9.51 16.45
CA LYS A 82 -4.61 10.03 16.68
C LYS A 82 -4.80 11.47 16.19
N ASP A 83 -3.73 12.21 15.96
CA ASP A 83 -3.80 13.54 15.34
C ASP A 83 -4.44 13.46 13.96
N GLU A 84 -4.96 14.57 13.44
CA GLU A 84 -5.39 14.63 12.05
C GLU A 84 -4.19 14.52 11.10
N TYR A 85 -4.31 13.66 10.08
CA TYR A 85 -3.32 13.63 9.01
C TYR A 85 -3.49 14.86 8.10
N LYS A 86 -2.37 15.39 7.60
CA LYS A 86 -2.31 16.53 6.69
C LYS A 86 -2.64 16.16 5.26
N SER A 87 -2.28 14.95 4.84
CA SER A 87 -2.52 14.48 3.47
C SER A 87 -2.55 12.96 3.40
N ARG A 88 -3.20 12.45 2.35
CA ARG A 88 -3.17 11.07 1.90
C ARG A 88 -2.70 11.04 0.44
N THR A 89 -1.67 10.26 0.15
CA THR A 89 -1.08 10.15 -1.20
C THR A 89 -1.07 8.70 -1.66
N LEU A 90 -1.45 8.45 -2.91
CA LEU A 90 -1.27 7.15 -3.57
C LEU A 90 0.20 7.00 -3.99
N MET A 91 0.94 6.10 -3.35
CA MET A 91 2.39 5.97 -3.53
C MET A 91 2.77 4.95 -4.59
N THR A 92 2.17 3.76 -4.54
CA THR A 92 2.47 2.68 -5.48
C THR A 92 1.22 1.89 -5.83
N LYS A 93 1.24 1.30 -7.03
CA LYS A 93 0.26 0.32 -7.51
C LYS A 93 1.04 -0.83 -8.13
N SER A 94 0.64 -2.07 -7.87
CA SER A 94 1.20 -3.24 -8.53
C SER A 94 0.15 -4.34 -8.69
N ILE A 95 0.35 -5.21 -9.67
CA ILE A 95 -0.45 -6.42 -9.83
C ILE A 95 0.49 -7.60 -9.63
N GLU A 96 0.24 -8.39 -8.60
CA GLU A 96 0.93 -9.65 -8.37
C GLU A 96 0.09 -10.81 -8.87
N THR A 97 0.66 -11.59 -9.78
CA THR A 97 0.07 -12.84 -10.26
C THR A 97 0.93 -13.99 -9.75
N GLY A 98 0.34 -14.87 -8.94
CA GLY A 98 0.95 -16.12 -8.51
C GLY A 98 0.39 -17.28 -9.31
N SER A 99 1.21 -18.30 -9.59
CA SER A 99 0.73 -19.54 -10.23
C SER A 99 -0.23 -20.34 -9.33
N ASN A 100 -0.13 -20.16 -8.01
CA ASN A 100 -0.87 -20.93 -6.99
C ASN A 100 -1.69 -20.07 -6.01
N GLN A 101 -1.79 -18.75 -6.23
CA GLN A 101 -2.61 -17.86 -5.40
C GLN A 101 -3.44 -16.91 -6.26
N PRO A 102 -4.64 -16.53 -5.81
CA PRO A 102 -5.42 -15.49 -6.47
C PRO A 102 -4.57 -14.23 -6.66
N GLY A 103 -4.65 -13.63 -7.84
CA GLY A 103 -3.94 -12.38 -8.12
C GLY A 103 -4.30 -11.29 -7.12
N GLN A 104 -3.37 -10.37 -6.88
CA GLN A 104 -3.58 -9.24 -5.98
C GLN A 104 -3.27 -7.95 -6.69
N TYR A 105 -4.26 -7.06 -6.72
CA TYR A 105 -4.05 -5.66 -7.04
C TYR A 105 -3.65 -4.90 -5.77
N LYS A 106 -2.36 -4.63 -5.61
CA LYS A 106 -1.77 -4.00 -4.44
C LYS A 106 -1.65 -2.49 -4.60
N ILE A 107 -1.95 -1.77 -3.53
CA ILE A 107 -1.97 -0.32 -3.46
C ILE A 107 -1.31 0.11 -2.16
N SER A 108 -0.36 1.03 -2.25
CA SER A 108 0.23 1.69 -1.08
C SER A 108 -0.28 3.13 -0.99
N TYR A 109 -0.85 3.49 0.16
CA TYR A 109 -1.11 4.87 0.51
C TYR A 109 -0.12 5.35 1.57
N GLU A 110 0.24 6.63 1.51
CA GLU A 110 0.96 7.31 2.59
C GLU A 110 0.05 8.36 3.23
N TYR A 111 -0.07 8.31 4.55
CA TYR A 111 -0.73 9.33 5.36
C TYR A 111 0.33 10.14 6.09
N ALA A 112 0.41 11.44 5.79
CA ALA A 112 1.36 12.34 6.45
C ALA A 112 0.73 12.95 7.69
N TYR A 113 1.19 12.57 8.88
CA TYR A 113 0.81 13.18 10.14
C TYR A 113 1.78 14.31 10.52
N PRO A 114 1.49 15.11 11.57
CA PRO A 114 2.39 16.18 12.00
C PRO A 114 3.81 15.71 12.32
N LYS A 115 3.99 14.51 12.87
CA LYS A 115 5.29 13.96 13.29
C LYS A 115 5.63 12.58 12.72
N ASN A 116 4.67 11.94 12.06
CA ASN A 116 4.81 10.57 11.59
C ASN A 116 4.37 10.45 10.13
N LEU A 117 4.87 9.45 9.44
CA LEU A 117 4.32 8.98 8.17
C LEU A 117 3.75 7.58 8.40
N VAL A 118 2.55 7.34 7.90
CA VAL A 118 1.95 6.00 7.95
C VAL A 118 1.82 5.48 6.54
N GLN A 119 2.53 4.39 6.24
CA GLN A 119 2.32 3.63 5.03
C GLN A 119 1.23 2.59 5.28
N TYR A 120 0.20 2.63 4.44
CA TYR A 120 -0.93 1.72 4.46
C TYR A 120 -1.00 0.96 3.13
N ASP A 121 -0.55 -0.28 3.18
CA ASP A 121 -0.59 -1.19 2.05
C ASP A 121 -1.92 -1.96 2.10
N VAL A 122 -2.66 -2.00 1.00
CA VAL A 122 -3.89 -2.79 0.84
C VAL A 122 -3.90 -3.51 -0.49
N SER A 123 -4.62 -4.62 -0.56
CA SER A 123 -4.86 -5.29 -1.84
C SER A 123 -6.32 -5.63 -2.08
N PHE A 124 -6.68 -5.64 -3.36
CA PHE A 124 -7.97 -6.07 -3.90
C PHE A 124 -7.75 -7.23 -4.88
N ASP A 125 -8.84 -7.78 -5.42
CA ASP A 125 -8.80 -8.81 -6.46
C ASP A 125 -8.20 -8.28 -7.78
N GLN A 126 -8.70 -7.14 -8.27
CA GLN A 126 -8.24 -6.49 -9.50
C GLN A 126 -8.66 -5.01 -9.54
N PRO A 127 -8.08 -4.18 -10.42
CA PRO A 127 -8.55 -2.80 -10.60
C PRO A 127 -10.01 -2.76 -11.04
N GLY A 128 -10.85 -2.00 -10.33
CA GLY A 128 -12.29 -1.89 -10.65
C GLY A 128 -13.13 -3.12 -10.36
N GLY A 129 -12.56 -4.15 -9.74
CA GLY A 129 -13.27 -5.35 -9.29
C GLY A 129 -13.99 -5.16 -7.96
N SER A 130 -13.89 -6.17 -7.10
CA SER A 130 -14.41 -6.11 -5.74
C SER A 130 -13.78 -4.96 -4.95
N SER A 131 -14.56 -4.33 -4.08
CA SER A 131 -14.06 -3.37 -3.09
C SER A 131 -13.66 -4.03 -1.76
N LYS A 132 -13.76 -5.35 -1.63
CA LYS A 132 -13.33 -6.05 -0.42
C LYS A 132 -11.81 -6.15 -0.36
N ILE A 133 -11.25 -5.83 0.80
CA ILE A 133 -9.81 -5.87 1.04
C ILE A 133 -9.37 -7.33 1.26
N ARG A 134 -8.43 -7.79 0.43
CA ARG A 134 -7.87 -9.14 0.45
C ARG A 134 -6.66 -9.24 1.37
N ASN A 135 -5.84 -8.19 1.43
CA ASN A 135 -4.69 -8.11 2.34
C ASN A 135 -4.49 -6.65 2.78
N LEU A 136 -3.91 -6.44 3.95
CA LEU A 136 -3.47 -5.13 4.40
C LEU A 136 -2.28 -5.21 5.35
N ASN A 137 -1.50 -4.14 5.38
CA ASN A 137 -0.42 -3.93 6.33
C ASN A 137 -0.26 -2.44 6.64
N ILE A 138 0.20 -2.13 7.85
CA ILE A 138 0.42 -0.75 8.32
C ILE A 138 1.82 -0.65 8.90
N GLN A 139 2.55 0.37 8.46
CA GLN A 139 3.86 0.75 8.98
C GLN A 139 3.84 2.22 9.36
N VAL A 140 4.44 2.55 10.49
CA VAL A 140 4.52 3.92 11.02
C VAL A 140 5.98 4.30 11.15
N PHE A 141 6.34 5.45 10.60
CA PHE A 141 7.68 6.01 10.60
C PHE A 141 7.68 7.37 11.31
N GLY A 142 8.75 7.71 12.04
CA GLY A 142 8.84 8.96 12.82
C GLY A 142 8.41 8.81 14.30
N GLU A 143 8.37 9.92 15.04
CA GLU A 143 8.17 9.98 16.51
C GLU A 143 6.97 10.83 16.94
#